data_AF-A0A4Y9Q3A6-F1
#
_entry.id   AF-A0A4Y9Q3A6-F1
#
_cell.length_a   1.000
_cell.length_b   1.000
_cell.length_c   1.000
_cell.angle_alpha   90.00
_cell.angle_beta   90.00
_cell.angle_gamma   90.00
#
_symmetry.space_group_name_H-M   'P 1'
#
loop_
_entity.id
_entity.type
_entity.pdbx_description
1 polymer ?
#
loop_
_entity_poly.entity_id
_entity_poly.type
_entity_poly.pdbx_seq_one_letter_code
_entity_poly.pdbx_strand_id
1 'polypeptide(L)'
;MKVLPLIVFLAALAGCASHPATAPVPAPQAAAIPAFSRNPPGGLPTGWKPLVILRTKKPTDYKLIDENGRTVLHARAEGASSALMHDLVVDPAMQPELEWQWKISGLVHSADNTHRATEDSPVRIVLGFDGDKDNLPFKEQVLFETAKLVTGHDFPYATLMYIWENRLPVGTVIDSHHSSRIKMIVAASGPQQVGEWCKYRRNIVADFEKAFGEKPGKLLGVGVLTDTDNTGETGEAWYGDIRFVPRAE
;
A
#
# COMPACT_ATOMS: atom_id res chain seq x y z
N MET A 1 28.87 -12.05 -93.26
CA MET A 1 28.33 -10.89 -92.51
C MET A 1 27.23 -11.42 -91.60
N LYS A 2 27.49 -11.52 -90.28
CA LYS A 2 26.82 -10.74 -89.19
C LYS A 2 25.28 -10.83 -89.31
N VAL A 3 24.52 -11.34 -88.35
CA VAL A 3 24.44 -10.94 -86.93
C VAL A 3 23.88 -12.12 -86.09
N LEU A 4 24.50 -12.40 -84.94
CA LEU A 4 24.06 -13.38 -83.93
C LEU A 4 23.25 -12.62 -82.85
N PRO A 5 22.05 -13.08 -82.43
CA PRO A 5 21.30 -12.40 -81.38
C PRO A 5 21.77 -12.83 -79.99
N LEU A 6 22.02 -11.82 -79.15
CA LEU A 6 22.39 -11.89 -77.74
C LEU A 6 21.18 -12.36 -76.91
N ILE A 7 21.25 -13.58 -76.35
CA ILE A 7 20.27 -14.06 -75.36
C ILE A 7 20.84 -13.76 -73.96
N VAL A 8 20.20 -12.84 -73.26
CA VAL A 8 20.51 -12.47 -71.87
C VAL A 8 19.84 -13.49 -70.95
N PHE A 9 20.64 -14.25 -70.20
CA PHE A 9 20.19 -15.13 -69.12
C PHE A 9 19.94 -14.29 -67.85
N LEU A 10 18.67 -14.16 -67.44
CA LEU A 10 18.31 -13.56 -66.16
C LEU A 10 18.32 -14.66 -65.08
N ALA A 11 19.34 -14.67 -64.23
CA ALA A 11 19.42 -15.55 -63.07
C ALA A 11 18.48 -15.02 -61.96
N ALA A 12 17.42 -15.78 -61.64
CA ALA A 12 16.56 -15.50 -60.51
C ALA A 12 17.24 -15.97 -59.21
N LEU A 13 17.67 -15.00 -58.38
CA LEU A 13 18.13 -15.25 -57.02
C LEU A 13 16.90 -15.48 -56.12
N ALA A 14 16.68 -16.71 -55.70
CA ALA A 14 15.74 -17.05 -54.64
C ALA A 14 16.37 -16.69 -53.28
N GLY A 15 16.03 -15.50 -52.76
CA GLY A 15 16.38 -15.10 -51.41
C GLY A 15 15.46 -15.73 -50.38
N CYS A 16 15.97 -16.62 -49.53
CA CYS A 16 15.28 -17.09 -48.34
C CYS A 16 15.18 -15.93 -47.33
N ALA A 17 14.00 -15.32 -47.20
CA ALA A 17 13.71 -14.37 -46.12
C ALA A 17 13.49 -15.15 -44.82
N SER A 18 14.51 -15.26 -43.99
CA SER A 18 14.36 -15.67 -42.59
C SER A 18 13.75 -14.50 -41.80
N HIS A 19 12.49 -14.65 -41.40
CA HIS A 19 11.88 -13.72 -40.46
C HIS A 19 12.66 -13.73 -39.14
N PRO A 20 13.07 -12.57 -38.61
CA PRO A 20 13.67 -12.53 -37.28
C PRO A 20 12.61 -12.97 -36.27
N ALA A 21 12.92 -14.05 -35.55
CA ALA A 21 12.10 -14.50 -34.42
C ALA A 21 11.96 -13.33 -33.44
N THR A 22 10.74 -12.82 -33.28
CA THR A 22 10.44 -11.80 -32.29
C THR A 22 10.73 -12.39 -30.92
N ALA A 23 11.75 -11.88 -30.23
CA ALA A 23 12.00 -12.26 -28.86
C ALA A 23 10.73 -12.02 -28.04
N PRO A 24 10.30 -12.96 -27.18
CA PRO A 24 9.14 -12.74 -26.33
C PRO A 24 9.39 -11.48 -25.50
N VAL A 25 8.51 -10.50 -25.64
CA VAL A 25 8.49 -9.31 -24.79
C VAL A 25 8.34 -9.82 -23.35
N PRO A 26 9.26 -9.48 -22.43
CA PRO A 26 9.10 -9.87 -21.03
C PRO A 26 7.74 -9.37 -20.54
N ALA A 27 6.92 -10.27 -20.00
CA ALA A 27 5.68 -9.87 -19.35
C ALA A 27 6.02 -8.80 -18.29
N PRO A 28 5.22 -7.71 -18.18
CA PRO A 28 5.48 -6.68 -17.18
C PRO A 28 5.61 -7.34 -15.81
N GLN A 29 6.78 -7.18 -15.20
CA GLN A 29 7.06 -7.75 -13.90
C GLN A 29 6.10 -7.09 -12.90
N ALA A 30 5.28 -7.90 -12.23
CA ALA A 30 4.38 -7.43 -11.18
C ALA A 30 5.17 -6.55 -10.21
N ALA A 31 4.73 -5.30 -10.02
CA ALA A 31 5.35 -4.42 -9.05
C ALA A 31 5.27 -5.09 -7.66
N ALA A 32 6.45 -5.33 -7.08
CA ALA A 32 6.60 -6.12 -5.87
C ALA A 32 6.80 -5.21 -4.66
N ILE A 33 6.19 -5.58 -3.54
CA ILE A 33 6.40 -4.92 -2.25
C ILE A 33 7.62 -5.58 -1.58
N PRO A 34 8.69 -4.84 -1.23
CA PRO A 34 9.85 -5.41 -0.54
C PRO A 34 9.45 -6.05 0.79
N ALA A 35 9.62 -7.37 0.87
CA ALA A 35 9.26 -8.17 2.04
C ALA A 35 10.17 -7.85 3.25
N PHE A 36 9.57 -7.71 4.44
CA PHE A 36 10.31 -7.54 5.68
C PHE A 36 11.18 -8.77 5.98
N SER A 37 10.65 -9.97 5.71
CA SER A 37 11.33 -11.25 5.95
C SER A 37 12.59 -11.47 5.10
N ARG A 38 12.80 -10.67 4.06
CA ARG A 38 13.98 -10.73 3.17
C ARG A 38 15.10 -9.79 3.60
N ASN A 39 14.90 -9.06 4.69
CA ASN A 39 15.92 -8.21 5.27
C ASN A 39 16.53 -8.90 6.50
N PRO A 40 17.81 -8.64 6.82
CA PRO A 40 18.34 -9.02 8.12
C PRO A 40 17.62 -8.24 9.24
N PRO A 41 17.51 -8.80 10.46
CA PRO A 41 17.07 -8.05 11.62
C PRO A 41 17.94 -6.81 11.86
N GLY A 42 17.33 -5.76 12.40
CA GLY A 42 17.94 -4.46 12.68
C GLY A 42 17.58 -3.38 11.66
N GLY A 43 17.55 -2.12 12.12
CA GLY A 43 17.26 -0.96 11.28
C GLY A 43 15.86 -0.99 10.65
N LEU A 44 15.70 -0.19 9.59
CA LEU A 44 14.49 -0.14 8.78
C LEU A 44 14.60 -1.07 7.56
N PRO A 45 13.47 -1.62 7.06
CA PRO A 45 13.49 -2.44 5.87
C PRO A 45 13.91 -1.65 4.63
N THR A 46 14.68 -2.32 3.75
CA THR A 46 15.15 -1.72 2.50
C THR A 46 13.98 -1.30 1.61
N GLY A 47 14.02 -0.06 1.11
CA GLY A 47 12.99 0.48 0.22
C GLY A 47 11.78 1.08 0.95
N TRP A 48 11.77 1.08 2.29
CA TRP A 48 10.75 1.71 3.11
C TRP A 48 11.26 3.01 3.73
N LYS A 49 10.40 4.02 3.84
CA LYS A 49 10.74 5.35 4.32
C LYS A 49 9.74 5.81 5.40
N PRO A 50 10.20 6.39 6.51
CA PRO A 50 9.31 7.00 7.48
C PRO A 50 8.55 8.19 6.85
N LEU A 51 7.26 8.28 7.15
CA LEU A 51 6.42 9.42 6.82
C LEU A 51 5.88 10.02 8.12
N VAL A 52 6.46 11.15 8.51
CA VAL A 52 5.99 11.97 9.63
C VAL A 52 5.11 13.08 9.06
N ILE A 53 3.81 13.04 9.35
CA ILE A 53 2.82 13.97 8.79
C ILE A 53 3.03 15.39 9.33
N LEU A 54 3.08 15.53 10.66
CA LEU A 54 3.37 16.78 11.33
C LEU A 54 4.70 16.65 12.06
N ARG A 55 5.65 17.54 11.74
CA ARG A 55 7.01 17.51 12.35
C ARG A 55 7.03 17.68 13.86
N THR A 56 5.95 18.16 14.45
CA THR A 56 5.77 18.30 15.91
C THR A 56 5.38 17.00 16.60
N LYS A 57 4.97 15.97 15.85
CA LYS A 57 4.58 14.67 16.40
C LYS A 57 5.81 13.80 16.63
N LYS A 58 5.81 13.09 17.77
CA LYS A 58 6.79 12.05 18.05
C LYS A 58 6.59 10.92 17.04
N PRO A 59 7.64 10.46 16.32
CA PRO A 59 7.51 9.34 15.41
C PRO A 59 7.40 8.02 16.17
N THR A 60 6.68 7.08 15.58
CA THR A 60 6.65 5.67 15.98
C THR A 60 8.04 5.06 15.78
N ASP A 61 8.51 4.28 16.75
CA ASP A 61 9.77 3.56 16.62
C ASP A 61 9.55 2.28 15.80
N TYR A 62 10.20 2.19 14.64
CA TYR A 62 10.12 1.05 13.73
C TYR A 62 11.48 0.36 13.65
N LYS A 63 11.48 -0.97 13.77
CA LYS A 63 12.71 -1.75 13.64
C LYS A 63 12.43 -3.16 13.16
N LEU A 64 13.27 -3.67 12.26
CA LEU A 64 13.26 -5.11 11.96
C LEU A 64 13.83 -5.89 13.15
N ILE A 65 13.14 -6.96 13.55
CA ILE A 65 13.59 -7.86 14.61
C ILE A 65 13.51 -9.31 14.12
N ASP A 66 14.28 -10.21 14.75
CA ASP A 66 14.00 -11.64 14.66
C ASP A 66 12.88 -11.98 15.63
N GLU A 67 11.83 -12.59 15.11
CA GLU A 67 10.79 -13.19 15.93
C GLU A 67 10.64 -14.66 15.55
N ASN A 68 11.14 -15.55 16.42
CA ASN A 68 11.09 -17.00 16.24
C ASN A 68 11.70 -17.47 14.91
N GLY A 69 12.83 -16.89 14.50
CA GLY A 69 13.52 -17.25 13.24
C GLY A 69 12.93 -16.62 11.98
N ARG A 70 11.98 -15.68 12.13
CA ARG A 70 11.44 -14.86 11.03
C ARG A 70 11.74 -13.39 11.28
N THR A 71 12.35 -12.70 10.31
CA THR A 71 12.43 -11.23 10.36
C THR A 71 11.04 -10.62 10.18
N VAL A 72 10.63 -9.77 11.12
CA VAL A 72 9.37 -9.01 11.10
C VAL A 72 9.63 -7.54 11.41
N LEU A 73 8.71 -6.66 11.02
CA LEU A 73 8.78 -5.26 11.40
C LEU A 73 8.08 -5.06 12.74
N HIS A 74 8.83 -4.69 13.78
CA HIS A 74 8.29 -4.26 15.06
C HIS A 74 8.01 -2.76 15.04
N ALA A 75 6.89 -2.37 15.65
CA ALA A 75 6.46 -0.99 15.78
C ALA A 75 6.08 -0.71 17.24
N ARG A 76 6.62 0.37 17.81
CA ARG A 76 6.30 0.84 19.15
C ARG A 76 5.92 2.32 19.10
N ALA A 77 4.69 2.63 19.50
CA ALA A 77 4.18 3.98 19.63
C ALA A 77 3.93 4.31 21.10
N GLU A 78 4.37 5.49 21.55
CA GLU A 78 4.16 5.99 22.91
C GLU A 78 3.84 7.49 22.81
N GLY A 79 2.55 7.83 22.77
CA GLY A 79 2.09 9.16 22.35
C GLY A 79 2.62 9.57 20.97
N ALA A 80 2.75 8.60 20.06
CA ALA A 80 3.51 8.75 18.81
C ALA A 80 2.67 8.41 17.59
N SER A 81 3.03 8.99 16.44
CA SER A 81 2.38 8.70 15.17
C SER A 81 3.31 9.01 14.00
N SER A 82 3.57 7.98 13.19
CA SER A 82 4.19 8.10 11.88
C SER A 82 3.93 6.82 11.08
N ALA A 83 3.80 6.94 9.77
CA ALA A 83 3.76 5.78 8.90
C ALA A 83 5.18 5.35 8.49
N LEU A 84 5.30 4.10 8.03
CA LEU A 84 6.45 3.60 7.28
C LEU A 84 5.93 3.16 5.91
N MET A 85 6.37 3.83 4.84
CA MET A 85 5.78 3.73 3.50
C MET A 85 6.78 3.17 2.49
N HIS A 86 6.26 2.45 1.49
CA HIS A 86 6.95 2.07 0.27
C HIS A 86 6.21 2.63 -0.94
N ASP A 87 6.92 3.39 -1.77
CA ASP A 87 6.40 3.97 -3.00
C ASP A 87 6.39 2.90 -4.12
N LEU A 88 5.26 2.76 -4.81
CA LEU A 88 5.13 1.84 -5.95
C LEU A 88 4.02 2.33 -6.89
N VAL A 89 4.01 1.88 -8.14
CA VAL A 89 2.90 2.16 -9.06
C VAL A 89 2.34 0.85 -9.58
N VAL A 90 1.12 0.53 -9.18
CA VAL A 90 0.41 -0.71 -9.56
C VAL A 90 -0.96 -0.35 -10.10
N ASP A 91 -1.39 -0.99 -11.19
CA ASP A 91 -2.80 -1.02 -11.55
C ASP A 91 -3.51 -2.09 -10.70
N PRO A 92 -4.37 -1.70 -9.73
CA PRO A 92 -5.02 -2.66 -8.84
C PRO A 92 -6.02 -3.56 -9.58
N ALA A 93 -6.48 -3.20 -10.78
CA ALA A 93 -7.32 -4.07 -11.59
C ALA A 93 -6.55 -5.33 -12.08
N MET A 94 -5.23 -5.21 -12.25
CA MET A 94 -4.35 -6.32 -12.65
C MET A 94 -3.89 -7.16 -11.46
N GLN A 95 -3.79 -6.57 -10.27
CA GLN A 95 -3.34 -7.23 -9.03
C GLN A 95 -4.22 -6.83 -7.84
N PRO A 96 -5.48 -7.32 -7.78
CA PRO A 96 -6.45 -6.81 -6.82
C PRO A 96 -6.32 -7.41 -5.42
N GLU A 97 -5.69 -8.58 -5.27
CA GLU A 97 -5.60 -9.26 -3.98
C GLU A 97 -4.33 -8.87 -3.23
N LEU A 98 -4.50 -8.25 -2.07
CA LEU A 98 -3.43 -7.94 -1.13
C LEU A 98 -3.51 -8.88 0.08
N GLU A 99 -2.38 -9.44 0.46
CA GLU A 99 -2.24 -10.29 1.63
C GLU A 99 -1.21 -9.69 2.60
N TRP A 100 -1.52 -9.71 3.90
CA TRP A 100 -0.60 -9.29 4.96
C TRP A 100 -0.81 -10.08 6.24
N GLN A 101 0.12 -9.89 7.18
CA GLN A 101 0.01 -10.42 8.54
C GLN A 101 0.37 -9.33 9.54
N TRP A 102 -0.31 -9.31 10.68
CA TRP A 102 0.08 -8.49 11.83
C TRP A 102 -0.20 -9.22 13.14
N LYS A 103 0.37 -8.69 14.23
CA LYS A 103 0.11 -9.07 15.61
C LYS A 103 0.15 -7.81 16.46
N ILE A 104 -0.70 -7.71 17.47
CA ILE A 104 -0.68 -6.61 18.45
C ILE A 104 -0.43 -7.17 19.85
N SER A 105 0.29 -6.42 20.69
CA SER A 105 0.48 -6.79 22.10
C SER A 105 -0.77 -6.51 22.94
N GLY A 106 -1.57 -5.52 22.52
CA GLY A 106 -2.76 -5.08 23.21
C GLY A 106 -3.54 -4.07 22.37
N LEU A 107 -4.77 -3.81 22.81
CA LEU A 107 -5.59 -2.73 22.28
C LEU A 107 -5.09 -1.38 22.83
N VAL A 108 -5.29 -0.30 22.06
CA VAL A 108 -5.23 1.06 22.59
C VAL A 108 -6.56 1.29 23.34
N HIS A 109 -6.56 1.28 24.67
CA HIS A 109 -7.77 1.03 25.44
C HIS A 109 -8.86 2.08 25.25
N SER A 110 -8.46 3.35 25.18
CA SER A 110 -9.40 4.47 25.00
C SER A 110 -9.71 4.78 23.53
N ALA A 111 -9.09 4.08 22.58
CA ALA A 111 -9.30 4.32 21.17
C ALA A 111 -10.76 4.09 20.75
N ASP A 112 -11.21 4.97 19.87
CA ASP A 112 -12.48 4.92 19.17
C ASP A 112 -12.28 5.66 17.84
N ASN A 113 -12.14 4.91 16.74
CA ASN A 113 -11.84 5.49 15.43
C ASN A 113 -13.03 6.24 14.81
N THR A 114 -14.20 6.28 15.47
CA THR A 114 -15.32 7.14 15.07
C THR A 114 -15.26 8.53 15.70
N HIS A 115 -14.27 8.80 16.56
CA HIS A 115 -14.07 10.07 17.23
C HIS A 115 -12.65 10.59 17.01
N ARG A 116 -12.52 11.79 16.45
CA ARG A 116 -11.23 12.43 16.15
C ARG A 116 -10.25 12.49 17.33
N ALA A 117 -10.75 12.66 18.56
CA ALA A 117 -9.90 12.81 19.75
C ALA A 117 -9.29 11.49 20.24
N THR A 118 -9.71 10.36 19.67
CA THR A 118 -9.33 9.02 20.08
C THR A 118 -9.12 8.11 18.87
N GLU A 119 -8.81 8.69 17.70
CA GLU A 119 -8.67 7.98 16.41
C GLU A 119 -7.31 7.30 16.28
N ASP A 120 -6.92 6.50 17.28
CA ASP A 120 -5.67 5.71 17.31
C ASP A 120 -5.93 4.24 16.95
N SER A 121 -4.92 3.55 16.42
CA SER A 121 -4.98 2.10 16.19
C SER A 121 -3.60 1.46 16.44
N PRO A 122 -3.54 0.29 17.11
CA PRO A 122 -2.27 -0.41 17.31
C PRO A 122 -1.66 -0.90 16.00
N VAL A 123 -2.48 -1.05 14.94
CA VAL A 123 -2.01 -1.39 13.59
C VAL A 123 -2.83 -0.75 12.50
N ARG A 124 -2.18 -0.36 11.39
CA ARG A 124 -2.82 0.00 10.13
C ARG A 124 -2.02 -0.50 8.94
N ILE A 125 -2.72 -1.01 7.92
CA ILE A 125 -2.18 -1.06 6.55
C ILE A 125 -2.69 0.17 5.81
N VAL A 126 -1.79 0.93 5.17
CA VAL A 126 -2.12 2.19 4.49
C VAL A 126 -1.93 2.00 2.99
N LEU A 127 -2.95 2.33 2.19
CA LEU A 127 -2.92 2.28 0.74
C LEU A 127 -3.23 3.66 0.16
N GLY A 128 -2.30 4.21 -0.63
CA GLY A 128 -2.49 5.49 -1.32
C GLY A 128 -2.84 5.29 -2.79
N PHE A 129 -3.93 5.90 -3.25
CA PHE A 129 -4.43 5.79 -4.61
C PHE A 129 -4.36 7.12 -5.36
N ASP A 130 -4.05 7.03 -6.64
CA ASP A 130 -4.06 8.11 -7.61
C ASP A 130 -5.50 8.51 -8.00
N GLY A 131 -5.66 9.72 -8.53
CA GLY A 131 -6.93 10.24 -9.03
C GLY A 131 -6.90 11.75 -9.26
N ASP A 132 -7.99 12.26 -9.84
CA ASP A 132 -8.10 13.66 -10.23
C ASP A 132 -8.57 14.54 -9.07
N LYS A 133 -7.62 15.25 -8.45
CA LYS A 133 -7.91 16.17 -7.33
C LYS A 133 -8.70 17.40 -7.77
N ASP A 134 -8.65 17.79 -9.04
CA ASP A 134 -9.38 18.97 -9.55
C ASP A 134 -10.89 18.72 -9.63
N ASN A 135 -11.31 17.45 -9.64
CA ASN A 135 -12.71 17.04 -9.59
C ASN A 135 -13.26 16.89 -8.16
N LEU A 136 -12.43 17.06 -7.12
CA LEU A 136 -12.91 16.99 -5.75
C LEU A 136 -13.77 18.22 -5.39
N PRO A 137 -14.69 18.11 -4.41
CA PRO A 137 -15.37 19.28 -3.86
C PRO A 137 -14.34 20.34 -3.41
N PHE A 138 -14.63 21.62 -3.65
CA PHE A 138 -13.70 22.73 -3.39
C PHE A 138 -13.08 22.71 -1.98
N LYS A 139 -13.85 22.30 -0.95
CA LYS A 139 -13.35 22.15 0.43
C LYS A 139 -12.19 21.16 0.53
N GLU A 140 -12.25 20.04 -0.19
CA GLU A 140 -11.18 19.03 -0.21
C GLU A 140 -9.98 19.57 -0.97
N GLN A 141 -10.16 20.24 -2.12
CA GLN A 141 -9.05 20.86 -2.85
C GLN A 141 -8.24 21.82 -1.97
N VAL A 142 -8.94 22.72 -1.27
CA VAL A 142 -8.32 23.66 -0.32
C VAL A 142 -7.62 22.92 0.82
N LEU A 143 -8.21 21.84 1.32
CA LEU A 143 -7.60 21.00 2.36
C LEU A 143 -6.30 20.37 1.87
N PHE A 144 -6.26 19.79 0.66
CA PHE A 144 -5.06 19.20 0.06
C PHE A 144 -3.93 20.22 -0.09
N GLU A 145 -4.23 21.40 -0.66
CA GLU A 145 -3.23 22.47 -0.85
C GLU A 145 -2.68 22.96 0.50
N THR A 146 -3.57 23.19 1.48
CA THR A 146 -3.15 23.63 2.82
C THR A 146 -2.33 22.55 3.53
N ALA A 147 -2.73 21.28 3.43
CA ALA A 147 -2.00 20.17 4.01
C ALA A 147 -0.60 20.04 3.38
N LYS A 148 -0.48 20.21 2.06
CA LYS A 148 0.82 20.20 1.37
C LYS A 148 1.74 21.31 1.86
N LEU A 149 1.21 22.53 2.04
CA LEU A 149 1.99 23.66 2.55
C LEU A 149 2.46 23.44 4.00
N VAL A 150 1.59 22.91 4.86
CA VAL A 150 1.88 22.72 6.28
C VAL A 150 2.80 21.52 6.54
N THR A 151 2.57 20.42 5.83
CA THR A 151 3.28 19.15 6.04
C THR A 151 4.52 19.00 5.15
N GLY A 152 4.52 19.67 3.99
CA GLY A 152 5.50 19.48 2.93
C GLY A 152 5.27 18.25 2.05
N HIS A 153 4.19 17.50 2.29
CA HIS A 153 3.90 16.24 1.58
C HIS A 153 2.77 16.42 0.57
N ASP A 154 2.93 15.79 -0.59
CA ASP A 154 1.83 15.65 -1.54
C ASP A 154 1.07 14.35 -1.24
N PHE A 155 -0.18 14.47 -0.81
CA PHE A 155 -1.00 13.33 -0.40
C PHE A 155 -1.67 12.66 -1.60
N PRO A 156 -1.90 11.33 -1.58
CA PRO A 156 -2.64 10.64 -2.64
C PRO A 156 -4.09 11.15 -2.73
N TYR A 157 -4.73 10.99 -3.88
CA TYR A 157 -6.14 11.36 -4.10
C TYR A 157 -7.10 10.66 -3.13
N ALA A 158 -6.78 9.41 -2.76
CA ALA A 158 -7.48 8.69 -1.71
C ALA A 158 -6.52 7.83 -0.89
N THR A 159 -6.82 7.70 0.41
CA THR A 159 -6.15 6.79 1.31
C THR A 159 -7.15 5.79 1.88
N LEU A 160 -6.94 4.50 1.63
CA LEU A 160 -7.68 3.42 2.26
C LEU A 160 -6.80 2.78 3.33
N MET A 161 -7.33 2.62 4.54
CA MET A 161 -6.63 1.97 5.64
C MET A 161 -7.37 0.73 6.10
N TYR A 162 -6.63 -0.32 6.45
CA TYR A 162 -7.16 -1.45 7.21
C TYR A 162 -6.69 -1.32 8.66
N ILE A 163 -7.60 -1.37 9.63
CA ILE A 163 -7.27 -1.10 11.04
C ILE A 163 -7.67 -2.26 11.97
N TRP A 164 -7.13 -2.26 13.19
CA TRP A 164 -7.66 -3.02 14.31
C TRP A 164 -8.47 -2.08 15.20
N GLU A 165 -9.77 -2.34 15.33
CA GLU A 165 -10.70 -1.49 16.07
C GLU A 165 -11.10 -2.16 17.40
N ASN A 166 -11.60 -1.41 18.39
CA ASN A 166 -11.91 -1.96 19.71
C ASN A 166 -13.30 -2.64 19.80
N ARG A 167 -14.30 -2.17 19.06
CA ARG A 167 -15.74 -2.44 19.32
C ARG A 167 -16.57 -2.70 18.07
N LEU A 168 -16.26 -2.03 16.96
CA LEU A 168 -16.96 -2.08 15.69
C LEU A 168 -16.75 -3.42 14.98
N PRO A 169 -17.77 -3.94 14.29
CA PRO A 169 -17.64 -5.20 13.56
C PRO A 169 -16.57 -5.13 12.45
N VAL A 170 -15.91 -6.26 12.19
CA VAL A 170 -15.04 -6.43 11.03
C VAL A 170 -15.82 -6.13 9.74
N GLY A 171 -15.19 -5.40 8.83
CA GLY A 171 -15.76 -4.95 7.56
C GLY A 171 -16.51 -3.62 7.65
N THR A 172 -16.65 -3.01 8.83
CA THR A 172 -17.20 -1.66 8.98
C THR A 172 -16.29 -0.65 8.26
N VAL A 173 -16.89 0.26 7.49
CA VAL A 173 -16.20 1.40 6.88
C VAL A 173 -16.39 2.61 7.80
N ILE A 174 -15.29 3.27 8.13
CA ILE A 174 -15.26 4.46 8.98
C ILE A 174 -14.68 5.62 8.18
N ASP A 175 -15.38 6.75 8.21
CA ASP A 175 -14.91 8.00 7.63
C ASP A 175 -13.94 8.67 8.58
N SER A 176 -12.77 9.09 8.08
CA SER A 176 -11.87 9.90 8.90
C SER A 176 -12.44 11.31 9.11
N HIS A 177 -12.25 11.86 10.31
CA HIS A 177 -12.59 13.25 10.61
C HIS A 177 -11.69 14.28 9.93
N HIS A 178 -10.59 13.82 9.33
CA HIS A 178 -9.60 14.68 8.70
C HIS A 178 -9.93 15.03 7.25
N SER A 179 -10.42 14.09 6.46
CA SER A 179 -10.81 14.27 5.06
C SER A 179 -11.76 13.16 4.63
N SER A 180 -12.72 13.49 3.75
CA SER A 180 -13.56 12.48 3.12
C SER A 180 -12.79 11.50 2.21
N ARG A 181 -11.55 11.85 1.85
CA ARG A 181 -10.63 11.03 1.04
C ARG A 181 -9.79 10.06 1.84
N ILE A 182 -10.03 9.96 3.15
CA ILE A 182 -9.42 8.95 4.02
C ILE A 182 -10.54 8.05 4.57
N LYS A 183 -10.47 6.76 4.28
CA LYS A 183 -11.41 5.75 4.76
C LYS A 183 -10.67 4.64 5.49
N MET A 184 -11.25 4.16 6.58
CA MET A 184 -10.75 3.01 7.32
C MET A 184 -11.71 1.84 7.20
N ILE A 185 -11.21 0.64 7.01
CA ILE A 185 -11.96 -0.62 7.06
C ILE A 185 -11.46 -1.40 8.27
N VAL A 186 -12.39 -1.81 9.15
CA VAL A 186 -12.07 -2.67 10.29
C VAL A 186 -11.67 -4.05 9.77
N ALA A 187 -10.39 -4.39 9.85
CA ALA A 187 -9.88 -5.71 9.45
C ALA A 187 -9.87 -6.70 10.63
N ALA A 188 -9.68 -6.19 11.84
CA ALA A 188 -9.77 -6.94 13.09
C ALA A 188 -10.48 -6.12 14.15
N SER A 189 -11.09 -6.78 15.12
CA SER A 189 -11.82 -6.09 16.18
C SER A 189 -11.72 -6.82 17.51
N GLY A 190 -11.65 -6.05 18.59
CA GLY A 190 -11.75 -6.54 19.95
C GLY A 190 -10.53 -7.34 20.44
N PRO A 191 -10.61 -7.89 21.66
CA PRO A 191 -9.45 -8.49 22.35
C PRO A 191 -9.16 -9.94 21.94
N GLN A 192 -10.00 -10.58 21.14
CA GLN A 192 -10.01 -12.05 20.97
C GLN A 192 -8.72 -12.61 20.36
N GLN A 193 -8.07 -11.87 19.46
CA GLN A 193 -6.86 -12.31 18.75
C GLN A 193 -5.61 -11.51 19.16
N VAL A 194 -5.69 -10.76 20.28
CA VAL A 194 -4.54 -10.05 20.83
C VAL A 194 -3.44 -11.05 21.18
N GLY A 195 -2.20 -10.74 20.81
CA GLY A 195 -1.05 -11.63 20.98
C GLY A 195 -0.90 -12.71 19.91
N GLU A 196 -1.83 -12.82 18.96
CA GLU A 196 -1.78 -13.81 17.87
C GLU A 196 -1.41 -13.17 16.52
N TRP A 197 -0.64 -13.91 15.71
CA TRP A 197 -0.43 -13.55 14.32
C TRP A 197 -1.68 -13.81 13.49
N CYS A 198 -2.26 -12.74 12.97
CA CYS A 198 -3.44 -12.80 12.14
C CYS A 198 -3.07 -12.54 10.69
N LYS A 199 -3.61 -13.36 9.78
CA LYS A 199 -3.39 -13.26 8.34
C LYS A 199 -4.65 -12.76 7.64
N TYR A 200 -4.50 -11.78 6.77
CA TYR A 200 -5.60 -11.18 6.03
C TYR A 200 -5.33 -11.24 4.54
N ARG A 201 -6.40 -11.36 3.77
CA ARG A 201 -6.41 -11.25 2.32
C ARG A 201 -7.62 -10.42 1.92
N ARG A 202 -7.40 -9.38 1.12
CA ARG A 202 -8.43 -8.43 0.70
C ARG A 202 -8.32 -8.10 -0.77
N ASN A 203 -9.48 -7.95 -1.40
CA ASN A 203 -9.58 -7.38 -2.73
C ASN A 203 -9.63 -5.86 -2.61
N ILE A 204 -8.50 -5.20 -2.89
CA ILE A 204 -8.36 -3.75 -2.66
C ILE A 204 -9.19 -2.90 -3.63
N VAL A 205 -9.58 -3.46 -4.78
CA VAL A 205 -10.49 -2.79 -5.73
C VAL A 205 -11.91 -2.77 -5.17
N ALA A 206 -12.42 -3.93 -4.76
CA ALA A 206 -13.76 -4.04 -4.19
C ALA A 206 -13.90 -3.24 -2.88
N ASP A 207 -12.84 -3.24 -2.06
CA ASP A 207 -12.83 -2.48 -0.81
C ASP A 207 -12.77 -0.97 -1.05
N PHE A 208 -12.02 -0.52 -2.06
CA PHE A 208 -12.02 0.87 -2.47
C PHE A 208 -13.41 1.30 -2.98
N GLU A 209 -14.01 0.52 -3.89
CA GLU A 209 -15.35 0.80 -4.42
C GLU A 209 -16.40 0.84 -3.30
N LYS A 210 -16.33 -0.08 -2.34
CA LYS A 210 -17.19 -0.07 -1.15
C LYS A 210 -17.02 1.20 -0.31
N ALA A 211 -15.79 1.66 -0.12
CA ALA A 211 -15.48 2.76 0.78
C ALA A 211 -15.71 4.15 0.16
N PHE A 212 -15.49 4.29 -1.15
CA PHE A 212 -15.51 5.58 -1.85
C PHE A 212 -16.65 5.72 -2.87
N GLY A 213 -17.30 4.62 -3.25
CA GLY A 213 -18.39 4.64 -4.24
C GLY A 213 -17.93 4.83 -5.68
N GLU A 214 -16.62 4.73 -5.94
CA GLU A 214 -16.00 4.91 -7.27
C GLU A 214 -14.85 3.92 -7.46
N LYS A 215 -14.36 3.77 -8.71
CA LYS A 215 -13.22 2.89 -9.01
C LYS A 215 -11.91 3.53 -8.55
N PRO A 216 -10.95 2.73 -8.03
CA PRO A 216 -9.63 3.26 -7.70
C PRO A 216 -8.84 3.64 -8.95
N GLY A 217 -8.00 4.68 -8.82
CA GLY A 217 -6.87 4.89 -9.71
C GLY A 217 -5.73 3.90 -9.44
N LYS A 218 -4.53 4.22 -9.91
CA LYS A 218 -3.33 3.43 -9.62
C LYS A 218 -3.01 3.46 -8.13
N LEU A 219 -2.54 2.35 -7.58
CA LEU A 219 -1.96 2.35 -6.24
C LEU A 219 -0.56 2.97 -6.31
N LEU A 220 -0.33 4.02 -5.53
CA LEU A 220 0.90 4.83 -5.48
C LEU A 220 1.82 4.47 -4.30
N GLY A 221 1.26 3.83 -3.27
CA GLY A 221 1.99 3.55 -2.04
C GLY A 221 1.31 2.48 -1.20
N VAL A 222 2.12 1.69 -0.51
CA VAL A 222 1.70 0.80 0.56
C VAL A 222 2.48 1.13 1.83
N GLY A 223 1.84 1.04 2.98
CA GLY A 223 2.42 1.45 4.24
C GLY A 223 1.91 0.65 5.43
N VAL A 224 2.63 0.81 6.54
CA VAL A 224 2.14 0.49 7.86
C VAL A 224 2.10 1.75 8.72
N LEU A 225 1.18 1.81 9.68
CA LEU A 225 1.08 2.93 10.61
C LEU A 225 0.62 2.39 11.97
N THR A 226 1.36 2.70 13.02
CA THR A 226 0.96 2.46 14.41
C THR A 226 0.92 3.81 15.12
N ASP A 227 -0.22 4.18 15.68
CA ASP A 227 -0.45 5.49 16.28
C ASP A 227 -1.12 5.40 17.65
N THR A 228 -0.64 6.26 18.55
CA THR A 228 -1.19 6.49 19.89
C THR A 228 -1.16 7.97 20.28
N ASP A 229 -1.09 8.87 19.30
CA ASP A 229 -0.89 10.30 19.56
C ASP A 229 -2.17 11.06 19.92
N ASN A 230 -3.34 10.46 19.72
CA ASN A 230 -4.62 11.04 20.15
C ASN A 230 -4.96 10.69 21.60
N THR A 231 -4.74 9.45 21.98
CA THR A 231 -4.98 8.90 23.33
C THR A 231 -3.79 9.13 24.27
N GLY A 232 -2.58 9.28 23.73
CA GLY A 232 -1.34 9.38 24.50
C GLY A 232 -0.87 8.05 25.09
N GLU A 233 -1.53 6.95 24.76
CA GLU A 233 -1.23 5.61 25.27
C GLU A 233 0.02 5.01 24.60
N THR A 234 0.33 3.76 24.98
CA THR A 234 1.38 2.96 24.36
C THR A 234 0.76 1.86 23.52
N GLY A 235 1.22 1.73 22.28
CA GLY A 235 0.85 0.68 21.34
C GLY A 235 2.10 -0.08 20.89
N GLU A 236 2.00 -1.39 20.79
CA GLU A 236 3.10 -2.22 20.29
C GLU A 236 2.56 -3.32 19.38
N ALA A 237 3.19 -3.45 18.22
CA ALA A 237 2.73 -4.33 17.15
C ALA A 237 3.88 -4.90 16.33
N TRP A 238 3.57 -5.95 15.59
CA TRP A 238 4.44 -6.59 14.63
C TRP A 238 3.73 -6.75 13.30
N TYR A 239 4.43 -6.42 12.22
CA TYR A 239 3.97 -6.59 10.85
C TYR A 239 4.81 -7.65 10.15
N GLY A 240 4.12 -8.59 9.53
CA GLY A 240 4.70 -9.54 8.59
C GLY A 240 4.67 -8.96 7.17
N ASP A 241 5.10 -9.76 6.21
CA ASP A 241 5.18 -9.34 4.81
C ASP A 241 3.82 -8.93 4.26
N ILE A 242 3.84 -7.88 3.44
CA ILE A 242 2.71 -7.43 2.64
C ILE A 242 3.01 -7.80 1.19
N ARG A 243 2.07 -8.44 0.50
CA ARG A 243 2.28 -8.92 -0.87
C ARG A 243 1.00 -8.95 -1.68
N PHE A 244 1.12 -8.71 -2.98
CA PHE A 244 0.09 -9.10 -3.92
C PHE A 244 0.10 -10.63 -4.07
N VAL A 245 -1.09 -11.20 -4.17
CA VAL A 245 -1.29 -12.64 -4.43
C VAL A 245 -2.19 -12.82 -5.65
N PRO A 246 -2.14 -13.99 -6.34
CA PRO A 246 -3.13 -14.30 -7.37
C PRO A 246 -4.55 -14.23 -6.83
N ARG A 247 -5.56 -14.02 -7.68
CA ARG A 247 -6.96 -14.13 -7.28
C ARG A 247 -7.26 -15.56 -6.81
N ALA A 248 -8.13 -15.71 -5.80
CA ALA A 248 -8.61 -17.03 -5.41
C ALA A 248 -9.45 -17.56 -6.57
N GLU A 249 -9.20 -18.79 -7.01
CA GLU A 249 -10.10 -19.49 -7.94
C GLU A 249 -11.45 -19.76 -7.27
#